data_AF-A0A940AY92-F1
#
_entry.id   AF-A0A940AY92-F1
#
_cell.length_a   1.000
_cell.length_b   1.000
_cell.length_c   1.000
_cell.angle_alpha   90.00
_cell.angle_beta   90.00
_cell.angle_gamma   90.00
#
_symmetry.space_group_name_H-M   'P 1'
#
loop_
_entity.id
_entity.type
_entity.pdbx_description
1 polymer ?
#
loop_
_entity_poly.entity_id
_entity_poly.type
_entity_poly.pdbx_seq_one_letter_code
_entity_poly.pdbx_strand_id
1 'polypeptide(L)' 'MNKSKYVFAQLVEFLDYDQFRHIVDKYKGNHYVKHFTCWNQLLTLMFGQLSNRESLRDLVVAIEAHYQKCYHLGLGKH' A
#
# COMPACT_ATOMS: atom_id res chain seq x y z
N MET A 1 -11.71 -21.20 -7.17
CA MET A 1 -11.43 -20.35 -5.99
C MET A 1 -9.97 -19.98 -6.07
N ASN A 2 -9.63 -18.73 -6.42
CA ASN A 2 -8.27 -18.37 -6.85
C ASN A 2 -7.26 -18.72 -5.75
N LYS A 3 -6.46 -19.77 -5.98
CA LYS A 3 -5.35 -20.23 -5.14
C LYS A 3 -4.10 -19.32 -5.30
N SER A 4 -4.27 -18.16 -5.92
CA SER A 4 -3.21 -17.28 -6.40
C SER A 4 -3.35 -15.88 -5.77
N LYS A 5 -2.20 -15.26 -5.44
CA LYS A 5 -2.12 -13.89 -4.91
C LYS A 5 -2.85 -12.90 -5.83
N TYR A 6 -3.43 -11.85 -5.26
CA TYR A 6 -4.03 -10.74 -6.03
C TYR A 6 -3.00 -10.15 -7.00
N VAL A 7 -3.45 -9.72 -8.19
CA VAL A 7 -2.57 -9.09 -9.20
C VAL A 7 -1.79 -7.91 -8.60
N PHE A 8 -2.43 -7.10 -7.77
CA PHE A 8 -1.75 -6.03 -7.05
C PHE A 8 -0.61 -6.53 -6.16
N ALA A 9 -0.83 -7.63 -5.40
CA ALA A 9 0.21 -8.22 -4.57
C ALA A 9 1.38 -8.78 -5.40
N GLN A 10 1.12 -9.31 -6.59
CA GLN A 10 2.17 -9.72 -7.53
C GLN A 10 2.97 -8.52 -8.06
N LEU A 11 2.33 -7.38 -8.30
CA LEU A 11 3.02 -6.15 -8.70
C LEU A 11 3.91 -5.60 -7.57
N VAL A 12 3.45 -5.70 -6.32
CA VAL A 12 4.21 -5.27 -5.14
C VAL A 12 5.46 -6.12 -4.93
N GLU A 13 5.47 -7.39 -5.33
CA GLU A 13 6.65 -8.27 -5.24
C GLU A 13 7.85 -7.80 -6.09
N PHE A 14 7.62 -6.95 -7.09
CA PHE A 14 8.72 -6.35 -7.86
C PHE A 14 9.40 -5.19 -7.13
N LEU A 15 8.82 -4.70 -6.02
CA LEU A 15 9.41 -3.64 -5.21
C LEU A 15 10.36 -4.23 -4.18
N ASP A 16 11.58 -3.69 -4.11
CA ASP A 16 12.53 -4.03 -3.07
C ASP A 16 12.12 -3.34 -1.75
N TYR A 17 11.48 -4.12 -0.87
CA TYR A 17 11.04 -3.65 0.44
C TYR A 17 12.22 -3.23 1.33
N ASP A 18 13.36 -3.92 1.25
CA ASP A 18 14.51 -3.64 2.12
C ASP A 18 15.19 -2.33 1.72
N GLN A 19 15.34 -2.09 0.42
CA GLN A 19 15.81 -0.81 -0.10
C GLN A 19 14.87 0.33 0.29
N PHE A 20 13.56 0.14 0.13
CA PHE A 20 12.57 1.13 0.54
C PHE A 20 12.63 1.43 2.04
N ARG A 21 12.70 0.38 2.86
CA ARG A 21 12.81 0.49 4.32
C ARG A 21 14.07 1.26 4.73
N HIS A 22 15.22 0.99 4.12
CA HIS A 22 16.45 1.75 4.37
C HIS A 22 16.30 3.24 4.07
N ILE A 23 15.58 3.61 3.00
CA ILE A 23 15.29 5.01 2.68
C ILE A 23 14.39 5.63 3.77
N VAL A 24 13.31 4.94 4.14
CA VAL A 24 12.39 5.42 5.18
C VAL A 24 13.10 5.61 6.51
N ASP A 25 13.97 4.67 6.91
CA ASP A 25 14.73 4.74 8.16
C ASP A 25 15.76 5.89 8.12
N LYS A 26 16.49 6.04 7.00
CA LYS A 26 17.47 7.11 6.79
C LYS A 26 16.86 8.50 6.96
N TYR A 27 15.66 8.70 6.43
CA TYR A 27 14.96 10.00 6.49
C TYR A 27 13.94 10.09 7.63
N LYS A 28 13.85 9.08 8.49
CA LYS A 28 12.87 8.98 9.58
C LYS A 28 11.43 9.19 9.07
N GLY A 29 11.08 8.66 7.89
CA GLY A 29 9.78 8.88 7.25
C GLY A 29 8.59 8.39 8.07
N ASN A 30 8.79 7.38 8.91
CA ASN A 30 7.78 6.87 9.86
C ASN A 30 7.85 7.54 11.25
N HIS A 31 8.59 8.63 11.43
CA HIS A 31 8.68 9.29 12.73
C HIS A 31 7.31 9.83 13.17
N TYR A 32 6.89 9.47 14.39
CA TYR A 32 5.55 9.74 14.95
C TYR A 32 4.37 9.11 14.20
N VAL A 33 4.60 8.31 13.17
CA VAL A 33 3.52 7.57 12.49
C VAL A 33 3.01 6.49 13.44
N LYS A 34 1.74 6.59 13.83
CA LYS A 34 1.05 5.61 14.71
C LYS A 34 0.38 4.49 13.91
N HIS A 35 -0.21 4.88 12.79
CA HIS A 35 -0.92 4.05 11.83
C HIS A 35 -0.60 4.59 10.44
N PHE A 36 -0.62 3.73 9.41
CA PHE A 36 -0.37 4.11 8.01
C PHE A 36 1.08 4.53 7.72
N THR A 37 1.99 3.55 7.74
CA THR A 37 3.41 3.71 7.38
C THR A 37 3.64 4.21 5.95
N CYS A 38 4.83 4.72 5.68
CA CYS A 38 5.26 5.10 4.32
C CYS A 38 5.08 3.95 3.31
N TRP A 39 5.21 2.70 3.74
CA TRP A 39 4.93 1.54 2.88
C TRP A 39 3.45 1.46 2.52
N ASN A 40 2.57 1.58 3.51
CA ASN A 40 1.13 1.63 3.28
C ASN A 40 0.72 2.83 2.40
N GLN A 41 1.39 3.98 2.57
CA GLN A 41 1.20 5.15 1.72
C GLN A 41 1.61 4.89 0.28
N LEU A 42 2.79 4.30 0.03
CA LEU A 42 3.25 3.93 -1.30
C LEU A 42 2.25 3.01 -1.99
N LEU A 43 1.85 1.93 -1.32
CA LEU A 43 0.92 0.94 -1.87
C LEU A 43 -0.45 1.57 -2.18
N THR A 44 -0.95 2.44 -1.31
CA THR A 44 -2.20 3.19 -1.52
C THR A 44 -2.13 4.07 -2.76
N LEU A 45 -1.04 4.81 -2.92
CA LEU A 45 -0.86 5.69 -4.09
C LEU A 45 -0.70 4.87 -5.38
N MET A 46 0.05 3.77 -5.35
CA MET A 46 0.18 2.86 -6.49
C MET A 46 -1.16 2.27 -6.89
N PHE A 47 -1.97 1.83 -5.92
CA PHE A 47 -3.32 1.35 -6.19
C PHE A 47 -4.18 2.41 -6.85
N GLY A 48 -4.09 3.67 -6.40
CA GLY A 48 -4.80 4.79 -7.01
C GLY A 48 -4.44 5.00 -8.48
N GLN A 49 -3.14 4.97 -8.80
CA GLN A 49 -2.67 5.08 -10.18
C GLN A 49 -3.16 3.91 -11.04
N LEU A 50 -2.99 2.67 -10.56
CA LEU A 50 -3.35 1.47 -11.31
C LEU A 50 -4.87 1.28 -11.49
N SER A 51 -5.67 1.83 -10.58
CA SER A 51 -7.14 1.76 -10.64
C SER A 51 -7.79 3.01 -11.23
N ASN A 52 -7.00 3.91 -11.81
CA ASN A 52 -7.42 5.17 -12.43
C ASN A 52 -8.33 6.01 -11.52
N ARG A 53 -7.95 6.17 -10.24
CA ARG A 53 -8.69 7.04 -9.31
C ARG A 53 -8.44 8.50 -9.67
N GLU A 54 -9.52 9.25 -9.86
CA GLU A 54 -9.45 10.66 -10.30
C GLU A 54 -9.06 11.63 -9.18
N SER A 55 -9.19 11.21 -7.91
CA SER A 55 -8.85 12.05 -6.76
C SER A 55 -8.43 11.24 -5.54
N LEU A 56 -7.76 11.91 -4.60
CA LEU A 56 -7.47 11.35 -3.28
C LEU A 56 -8.73 10.92 -2.53
N ARG A 57 -9.84 11.67 -2.70
CA ARG A 57 -11.12 11.31 -2.06
C ARG A 57 -11.66 10.00 -2.64
N ASP A 58 -11.67 9.87 -3.96
CA ASP A 58 -12.13 8.65 -4.63
C ASP A 58 -11.25 7.44 -4.26
N LEU A 59 -9.94 7.65 -4.15
CA LEU A 59 -9.01 6.63 -3.67
C LEU A 59 -9.31 6.18 -2.23
N VAL A 60 -9.53 7.11 -1.31
CA VAL A 60 -9.85 6.79 0.09
C VAL A 60 -11.16 6.01 0.18
N VAL A 61 -12.21 6.45 -0.52
CA VAL A 61 -13.51 5.75 -0.55
C VAL A 61 -13.35 4.32 -1.09
N ALA A 62 -12.58 4.14 -2.17
CA ALA A 62 -12.33 2.83 -2.75
C ALA A 62 -11.55 1.90 -1.80
N ILE A 63 -10.56 2.42 -1.08
CA ILE A 63 -9.78 1.65 -0.11
C ILE A 63 -10.62 1.29 1.12
N GLU A 64 -11.40 2.24 1.66
CA GLU A 64 -12.30 1.99 2.80
C GLU A 64 -13.36 0.93 2.47
N ALA A 65 -13.96 0.99 1.28
CA ALA A 65 -14.91 -0.01 0.80
C ALA A 65 -14.30 -1.42 0.65
N HIS A 66 -12.97 -1.51 0.55
CA HIS A 66 -12.23 -2.77 0.41
C HIS A 66 -11.32 -3.06 1.60
N TYR A 67 -11.52 -2.39 2.73
CA TYR A 67 -10.66 -2.48 3.92
C TYR A 67 -10.44 -3.92 4.42
N GLN A 68 -11.47 -4.78 4.35
CA GLN A 68 -11.35 -6.20 4.73
C GLN A 68 -10.41 -7.00 3.79
N LYS A 69 -10.22 -6.55 2.55
CA LYS A 69 -9.33 -7.17 1.56
C LYS A 69 -7.94 -6.52 1.55
N CYS A 70 -7.78 -5.32 2.11
CA CYS A 70 -6.51 -4.58 2.18
C CYS A 70 -5.38 -5.38 2.84
N TYR A 71 -5.70 -6.19 3.87
CA TYR A 71 -4.73 -7.10 4.47
C TYR A 71 -4.11 -8.07 3.46
N HIS A 72 -4.89 -8.56 2.50
CA HIS A 72 -4.41 -9.43 1.42
C HIS A 72 -3.79 -8.68 0.24
N LEU A 73 -3.87 -7.35 0.22
CA LEU A 73 -3.25 -6.47 -0.77
C LEU A 73 -1.87 -5.94 -0.29
N GLY A 74 -1.39 -6.37 0.87
CA GLY A 74 -0.13 -5.89 1.47
C GLY A 74 -0.28 -4.58 2.27
N LEU A 75 -1.49 -4.03 2.34
CA LEU A 75 -1.87 -2.88 3.18
C LEU A 75 -2.20 -3.41 4.59
N GLY A 76 -1.16 -3.67 5.37
CA GLY A 76 -1.25 -4.30 6.68
C GLY A 76 -0.79 -3.40 7.83
N LYS A 77 -1.03 -3.87 9.05
CA LYS A 77 -0.71 -3.18 10.32
C LYS A 77 0.79 -3.29 10.65
N HIS A 78 1.66 -2.78 9.77
CA HIS A 78 3.09 -2.63 10.07
C HIS A 78 3.57 -1.25 9.65
#